data_AF-A0AAN6H753-F1
#
_entry.id   AF-A0AAN6H753-F1
#
_cell.length_a   1.000
_cell.length_b   1.000
_cell.length_c   1.000
_cell.angle_alpha   90.00
_cell.angle_beta   90.00
_cell.angle_gamma   90.00
#
_symmetry.space_group_name_H-M   'P 1'
#
loop_
_entity.id
_entity.type
_entity.pdbx_description
1 polymer ?
#
loop_
_entity_poly.entity_id
_entity_poly.type
_entity_poly.pdbx_seq_one_letter_code
_entity_poly.pdbx_strand_id
1 'polypeptide(L)'
;MSALTQPTRRILNPSGTNDSVQAQQYTKGELNIDQLHADPIKQFDIWFQHAQDEKVHQPETVTLSTAELPSGRVSARMVYLKEADARGFVIYSNWGTSRKSTDVASNPQAALTFWWHELERQVRIEGPCERMESEESQVYYDTRIRGSRVGAWASQQSKVLRDRAELEGQVADVERRFEGEEKIPVPEFWGGLRLGTSASREGLAGAASISCREYPTSSSPEEAGGVGELCVGGRSFIGGEGPPYMRRPSD
;
A
#
# COMPACT_ATOMS: atom_id res chain seq x y z
N MET A 1 36.90 34.82 -0.99
CA MET A 1 36.64 33.36 -0.99
C MET A 1 35.65 33.08 0.12
N SER A 2 34.38 32.83 -0.22
CA SER A 2 33.32 32.57 0.77
C SER A 2 33.41 31.10 1.17
N ALA A 3 33.71 30.84 2.45
CA ALA A 3 33.70 29.48 2.98
C ALA A 3 32.24 29.01 3.08
N LEU A 4 31.85 28.09 2.19
CA LEU A 4 30.55 27.45 2.24
C LEU A 4 30.45 26.67 3.56
N THR A 5 29.63 27.17 4.48
CA THR A 5 29.28 26.47 5.73
C THR A 5 28.58 25.18 5.34
N GLN A 6 29.20 24.02 5.61
CA GLN A 6 28.53 22.75 5.35
C GLN A 6 27.28 22.64 6.24
N PRO A 7 26.12 22.26 5.68
CA PRO A 7 24.91 22.08 6.47
C PRO A 7 25.13 20.98 7.50
N THR A 8 24.80 21.28 8.76
CA THR A 8 24.95 20.34 9.88
C THR A 8 24.12 19.09 9.63
N ARG A 9 24.78 17.96 9.36
CA ARG A 9 24.12 16.67 9.18
C ARG A 9 23.58 16.19 10.53
N ARG A 10 22.25 16.19 10.69
CA ARG A 10 21.59 15.53 11.83
C ARG A 10 21.39 14.05 11.51
N ILE A 11 22.19 13.19 12.14
CA ILE A 11 22.00 11.74 12.05
C ILE A 11 20.87 11.37 13.01
N LEU A 12 19.78 10.82 12.48
CA LEU A 12 18.66 10.29 13.27
C LEU A 12 18.98 8.86 13.70
N ASN A 13 20.06 8.69 14.46
CA ASN A 13 20.30 7.43 15.15
C ASN A 13 19.59 7.51 16.51
N PRO A 14 18.70 6.57 16.87
CA PRO A 14 18.13 6.53 18.22
C PRO A 14 19.18 6.45 19.34
N SER A 15 20.44 6.10 19.03
CA SER A 15 21.54 5.98 20.00
C SER A 15 22.22 7.32 20.30
N GLY A 16 21.84 7.96 21.42
CA GLY A 16 22.51 9.15 21.97
C GLY A 16 23.00 9.02 23.42
N THR A 17 22.72 7.91 24.10
CA THR A 17 23.17 7.63 25.47
C THR A 17 23.44 6.13 25.62
N ASN A 18 24.31 5.75 26.57
CA ASN A 18 24.88 4.41 26.74
C ASN A 18 23.89 3.28 27.11
N ASP A 19 22.57 3.52 27.04
CA ASP A 19 21.52 2.53 27.24
C ASP A 19 20.94 2.16 25.87
N SER A 20 21.52 1.14 25.25
CA SER A 20 21.25 0.77 23.86
C SER A 20 19.87 0.12 23.68
N VAL A 21 18.89 0.86 23.17
CA VAL A 21 17.82 0.26 22.35
C VAL A 21 18.27 0.36 20.89
N GLN A 22 19.04 -0.62 20.45
CA GLN A 22 19.33 -0.80 19.02
C GLN A 22 18.01 -1.08 18.27
N ALA A 23 17.99 -0.85 16.95
CA ALA A 23 16.89 -1.36 16.14
C ALA A 23 16.74 -2.86 16.42
N GLN A 24 15.55 -3.30 16.81
CA GLN A 24 15.31 -4.70 17.12
C GLN A 24 15.67 -5.55 15.91
N GLN A 25 16.46 -6.59 16.15
CA GLN A 25 16.65 -7.63 15.14
C GLN A 25 15.33 -8.39 15.04
N TYR A 26 14.83 -8.48 13.83
CA TYR A 26 13.62 -9.21 13.50
C TYR A 26 13.90 -10.71 13.61
N THR A 27 13.02 -11.46 14.27
CA THR A 27 13.21 -12.86 14.63
C THR A 27 11.94 -13.72 14.52
N LYS A 28 10.85 -13.17 13.98
CA LYS A 28 9.52 -13.82 14.04
C LYS A 28 9.11 -14.64 12.81
N GLY A 29 9.92 -14.69 11.76
CA GLY A 29 9.54 -15.39 10.52
C GLY A 29 10.72 -15.90 9.68
N GLU A 30 10.46 -17.00 8.97
CA GLU A 30 11.31 -17.53 7.92
C GLU A 30 10.48 -17.67 6.64
N LEU A 31 10.97 -17.09 5.54
CA LEU A 31 10.30 -17.17 4.25
C LEU A 31 11.04 -18.13 3.32
N ASN A 32 10.46 -19.31 3.12
CA ASN A 32 11.03 -20.34 2.26
C ASN A 32 10.31 -20.40 0.90
N ILE A 33 11.08 -20.62 -0.17
CA ILE A 33 10.56 -20.60 -1.55
C ILE A 33 9.53 -21.71 -1.83
N ASP A 34 9.68 -22.85 -1.16
CA ASP A 34 8.79 -24.01 -1.23
C ASP A 34 7.43 -23.78 -0.55
N GLN A 35 7.34 -22.77 0.32
CA GLN A 35 6.09 -22.33 0.95
C GLN A 35 5.31 -21.33 0.08
N LEU A 36 5.87 -20.91 -1.07
CA LEU A 36 5.21 -19.95 -1.95
C LEU A 36 4.24 -20.64 -2.91
N HIS A 37 3.01 -20.14 -2.91
CA HIS A 37 2.00 -20.45 -3.88
C HIS A 37 2.32 -19.76 -5.22
N ALA A 38 2.16 -20.49 -6.34
CA ALA A 38 2.49 -19.96 -7.68
C ALA A 38 1.56 -18.81 -8.13
N ASP A 39 0.31 -18.84 -7.69
CA ASP A 39 -0.66 -17.75 -7.87
C ASP A 39 -0.44 -16.66 -6.80
N PRO A 40 -0.07 -15.42 -7.20
CA PRO A 40 0.20 -14.33 -6.27
C PRO A 40 -1.01 -13.88 -5.46
N ILE A 41 -2.23 -13.96 -6.01
CA ILE A 41 -3.44 -13.59 -5.25
C ILE A 41 -3.66 -14.57 -4.12
N LYS A 42 -3.58 -15.88 -4.40
CA LYS A 42 -3.68 -16.91 -3.36
C LYS A 42 -2.57 -16.80 -2.31
N GLN A 43 -1.35 -16.44 -2.73
CA GLN A 43 -0.28 -16.18 -1.78
C GLN A 43 -0.61 -15.00 -0.85
N PHE A 44 -1.15 -13.92 -1.40
CA PHE A 44 -1.61 -12.79 -0.59
C PHE A 44 -2.71 -13.22 0.38
N ASP A 45 -3.69 -14.01 -0.06
CA ASP A 45 -4.79 -14.47 0.80
C ASP A 45 -4.28 -15.29 1.99
N ILE A 46 -3.32 -16.20 1.77
CA ILE A 46 -2.67 -16.98 2.83
C ILE A 46 -2.03 -16.04 3.86
N TRP A 47 -1.28 -15.05 3.38
CA TRP A 47 -0.58 -14.10 4.23
C TRP A 47 -1.51 -13.14 4.96
N PHE A 48 -2.57 -12.68 4.31
CA PHE A 48 -3.58 -11.81 4.89
C PHE A 48 -4.42 -12.55 5.95
N GLN A 49 -4.72 -13.83 5.72
CA GLN A 49 -5.34 -14.69 6.73
C GLN A 49 -4.43 -14.86 7.95
N HIS A 50 -3.13 -15.12 7.75
CA HIS A 50 -2.17 -15.20 8.85
C HIS A 50 -2.10 -13.91 9.67
N ALA A 51 -2.12 -12.74 9.01
CA ALA A 51 -2.15 -11.44 9.71
C ALA A 51 -3.42 -11.27 10.56
N GLN A 52 -4.57 -11.76 10.10
CA GLN A 52 -5.81 -11.74 10.89
C GLN A 52 -5.75 -12.70 12.08
N ASP A 53 -5.24 -13.91 11.86
CA ASP A 53 -5.12 -14.95 12.91
C ASP A 53 -4.18 -14.49 14.04
N GLU A 54 -3.08 -13.84 13.68
CA GLU A 54 -2.12 -13.23 14.61
C GLU A 54 -2.56 -11.85 15.13
N LYS A 55 -3.78 -11.43 14.82
CA LYS A 55 -4.43 -10.21 15.34
C LYS A 55 -3.62 -8.93 15.08
N VAL A 56 -2.98 -8.86 13.92
CA VAL A 56 -2.36 -7.61 13.42
C VAL A 56 -3.40 -6.50 13.47
N HIS A 57 -3.05 -5.34 14.01
CA HIS A 57 -3.99 -4.23 14.09
C HIS A 57 -4.32 -3.68 12.69
N GLN A 58 -5.59 -3.81 12.27
CA GLN A 58 -6.10 -3.36 10.96
C GLN A 58 -5.24 -3.86 9.79
N PRO A 59 -5.19 -5.18 9.55
CA PRO A 59 -4.26 -5.79 8.59
C PRO A 59 -4.48 -5.32 7.14
N GLU A 60 -5.65 -4.76 6.83
CA GLU A 60 -5.98 -4.17 5.54
C GLU A 60 -5.39 -2.76 5.33
N THR A 61 -4.79 -2.18 6.35
CA THR A 61 -4.12 -0.88 6.28
C THR A 61 -2.86 -0.98 5.44
N VAL A 62 -2.76 -0.10 4.44
CA VAL A 62 -1.71 -0.18 3.44
C VAL A 62 -1.23 1.20 3.02
N THR A 63 0.06 1.35 2.77
CA THR A 63 0.61 2.58 2.20
C THR A 63 0.41 2.58 0.69
N LEU A 64 -0.34 3.54 0.17
CA LEU A 64 -0.44 3.81 -1.27
C LEU A 64 0.62 4.84 -1.67
N SER A 65 1.52 4.44 -2.55
CA SER A 65 2.51 5.31 -3.19
C SER A 65 2.15 5.57 -4.64
N THR A 66 2.20 6.84 -5.03
CA THR A 66 1.90 7.34 -6.39
C THR A 66 2.97 8.35 -6.81
N ALA A 67 3.12 8.60 -8.10
CA ALA A 67 4.05 9.61 -8.62
C ALA A 67 3.41 10.43 -9.74
N GLU A 68 3.63 11.73 -9.74
CA GLU A 68 3.17 12.64 -10.79
C GLU A 68 4.15 12.66 -11.97
N LEU A 69 3.65 12.59 -13.20
CA LEU A 69 4.42 12.91 -14.41
C LEU A 69 4.03 14.29 -14.97
N PRO A 70 4.98 15.05 -15.52
CA PRO A 70 6.37 14.67 -15.82
C PRO A 70 7.35 14.90 -14.65
N SER A 71 6.91 15.47 -13.53
CA SER A 71 7.82 15.91 -12.45
C SER A 71 8.57 14.76 -11.76
N GLY A 72 8.01 13.55 -11.79
CA GLY A 72 8.48 12.40 -11.02
C GLY A 72 8.22 12.53 -9.52
N ARG A 73 7.45 13.54 -9.08
CA ARG A 73 7.23 13.80 -7.66
C ARG A 73 6.38 12.70 -7.04
N VAL A 74 6.98 11.95 -6.13
CA VAL A 74 6.34 10.86 -5.39
C VAL A 74 5.54 11.40 -4.20
N SER A 75 4.41 10.76 -3.91
CA SER A 75 3.67 10.98 -2.68
C SER A 75 3.09 9.67 -2.14
N ALA A 76 2.99 9.55 -0.82
CA ALA A 76 2.51 8.35 -0.14
C ALA A 76 1.50 8.70 0.97
N ARG A 77 0.58 7.78 1.27
CA ARG A 77 -0.41 7.91 2.35
C ARG A 77 -0.99 6.56 2.73
N MET A 78 -1.56 6.47 3.94
CA MET A 78 -2.32 5.30 4.35
C MET A 78 -3.70 5.26 3.67
N VAL A 79 -4.09 4.08 3.22
CA VAL A 79 -5.42 3.72 2.74
C VAL A 79 -5.79 2.33 3.26
N TYR A 80 -7.00 1.87 2.98
CA TYR A 80 -7.41 0.50 3.27
C TYR A 80 -7.61 -0.27 1.98
N LEU A 81 -7.02 -1.45 1.89
CA LEU A 81 -7.42 -2.46 0.91
C LEU A 81 -8.83 -2.94 1.26
N LYS A 82 -9.69 -3.11 0.26
CA LYS A 82 -11.07 -3.56 0.48
C LYS A 82 -11.48 -4.75 -0.35
N GLU A 83 -10.84 -4.98 -1.49
CA GLU A 83 -11.07 -6.17 -2.29
C GLU A 83 -9.74 -6.67 -2.85
N ALA A 84 -9.63 -7.99 -2.95
CA ALA A 84 -8.63 -8.68 -3.72
C ALA A 84 -9.35 -9.77 -4.51
N ASP A 85 -9.15 -9.80 -5.81
CA ASP A 85 -9.71 -10.82 -6.70
C ASP A 85 -8.69 -11.21 -7.78
N ALA A 86 -9.08 -12.11 -8.70
CA ALA A 86 -8.21 -12.56 -9.78
C ALA A 86 -7.70 -11.44 -10.71
N ARG A 87 -8.35 -10.27 -10.70
CA ARG A 87 -7.97 -9.09 -11.49
C ARG A 87 -6.98 -8.20 -10.74
N GLY A 88 -7.02 -8.20 -9.41
CA GLY A 88 -6.03 -7.53 -8.57
C GLY A 88 -6.59 -6.95 -7.28
N PHE A 89 -6.02 -5.83 -6.85
CA PHE A 89 -6.23 -5.25 -5.53
C PHE A 89 -6.97 -3.92 -5.61
N VAL A 90 -8.03 -3.76 -4.84
CA VAL A 90 -8.90 -2.57 -4.90
C VAL A 90 -8.83 -1.77 -3.62
N ILE A 91 -8.57 -0.47 -3.80
CA ILE A 91 -8.73 0.55 -2.77
C ILE A 91 -9.87 1.50 -3.17
N TYR A 92 -10.58 2.02 -2.18
CA TYR A 92 -11.67 2.97 -2.39
C TYR A 92 -11.33 4.34 -1.84
N SER A 93 -11.53 5.38 -2.64
CA SER A 93 -11.10 6.73 -2.28
C SER A 93 -11.81 7.79 -3.12
N ASN A 94 -11.62 9.07 -2.76
CA ASN A 94 -11.89 10.19 -3.63
C ASN A 94 -10.78 10.35 -4.70
N TRP A 95 -11.19 10.38 -5.95
CA TRP A 95 -10.42 10.51 -7.20
C TRP A 95 -10.88 11.72 -8.03
N GLY A 96 -11.44 12.76 -7.39
CA GLY A 96 -11.79 14.01 -8.07
C GLY A 96 -10.79 15.13 -7.79
N THR A 97 -10.47 15.34 -6.51
CA THR A 97 -9.71 16.54 -6.07
C THR A 97 -8.43 16.22 -5.32
N SER A 98 -8.11 14.95 -5.10
CA SER A 98 -6.99 14.55 -4.25
C SER A 98 -5.67 14.48 -5.03
N ARG A 99 -4.54 14.73 -4.35
CA ARG A 99 -3.20 14.65 -4.99
C ARG A 99 -2.94 13.31 -5.68
N LYS A 100 -3.27 12.19 -5.03
CA LYS A 100 -3.15 10.85 -5.63
C LYS A 100 -3.97 10.69 -6.91
N SER A 101 -5.07 11.43 -7.04
CA SER A 101 -5.88 11.42 -8.26
C SER A 101 -5.14 12.05 -9.43
N THR A 102 -4.50 13.19 -9.20
CA THR A 102 -3.68 13.86 -10.21
C THR A 102 -2.47 13.01 -10.57
N ASP A 103 -1.79 12.42 -9.57
CA ASP A 103 -0.67 11.52 -9.79
C ASP A 103 -1.10 10.35 -10.69
N VAL A 104 -2.13 9.59 -10.32
CA VAL A 104 -2.63 8.42 -11.07
C VAL A 104 -3.13 8.78 -12.47
N ALA A 105 -3.79 9.93 -12.64
CA ALA A 105 -4.24 10.39 -13.96
C ALA A 105 -3.06 10.67 -14.90
N SER A 106 -1.94 11.19 -14.37
CA SER A 106 -0.72 11.46 -15.13
C SER A 106 0.16 10.22 -15.33
N ASN A 107 0.08 9.27 -14.41
CA ASN A 107 0.93 8.08 -14.34
C ASN A 107 0.12 6.94 -13.71
N PRO A 108 -0.51 6.07 -14.51
CA PRO A 108 -1.39 5.00 -14.04
C PRO A 108 -0.60 3.81 -13.46
N GLN A 109 0.34 4.11 -12.54
CA GLN A 109 1.19 3.18 -11.83
C GLN A 109 1.11 3.49 -10.34
N ALA A 110 1.00 2.46 -9.52
CA ALA A 110 0.93 2.61 -8.07
C ALA A 110 1.63 1.45 -7.36
N ALA A 111 2.01 1.69 -6.11
CA ALA A 111 2.52 0.67 -5.21
C ALA A 111 1.72 0.67 -3.91
N LEU A 112 1.44 -0.52 -3.40
CA LEU A 112 0.85 -0.79 -2.11
C LEU A 112 1.91 -1.47 -1.24
N THR A 113 2.10 -0.99 -0.02
CA THR A 113 3.04 -1.59 0.94
C THR A 113 2.36 -1.81 2.28
N PHE A 114 2.19 -3.08 2.62
CA PHE A 114 1.73 -3.54 3.92
C PHE A 114 2.93 -3.67 4.86
N TRP A 115 2.73 -3.29 6.12
CA TRP A 115 3.65 -3.61 7.19
C TRP A 115 2.87 -4.22 8.33
N TRP A 116 2.99 -5.54 8.49
CA TRP A 116 2.39 -6.27 9.59
C TRP A 116 3.47 -6.44 10.66
N HIS A 117 3.55 -5.42 11.52
CA HIS A 117 4.60 -5.30 12.53
C HIS A 117 4.69 -6.52 13.44
N GLU A 118 3.55 -7.07 13.85
CA GLU A 118 3.44 -8.21 14.75
C GLU A 118 4.07 -9.48 14.15
N LEU A 119 4.01 -9.60 12.82
CA LEU A 119 4.59 -10.66 12.02
C LEU A 119 6.00 -10.36 11.51
N GLU A 120 6.46 -9.11 11.66
CA GLU A 120 7.69 -8.61 11.03
C GLU A 120 7.69 -8.82 9.50
N ARG A 121 6.50 -8.78 8.89
CA ARG A 121 6.28 -9.10 7.48
C ARG A 121 5.89 -7.86 6.70
N GLN A 122 6.55 -7.64 5.57
CA GLN A 122 6.17 -6.65 4.58
C GLN A 122 5.66 -7.33 3.31
N VAL A 123 4.50 -6.88 2.81
CA VAL A 123 3.97 -7.30 1.50
C VAL A 123 3.90 -6.08 0.59
N ARG A 124 4.50 -6.18 -0.60
CA ARG A 124 4.51 -5.14 -1.62
C ARG A 124 3.73 -5.61 -2.82
N ILE A 125 2.86 -4.75 -3.36
CA ILE A 125 2.15 -4.96 -4.61
C ILE A 125 2.42 -3.74 -5.47
N GLU A 126 2.95 -3.94 -6.67
CA GLU A 126 3.31 -2.84 -7.58
C GLU A 126 2.74 -3.14 -8.95
N GLY A 127 2.14 -2.17 -9.63
CA GLY A 127 1.60 -2.41 -10.97
C GLY A 127 0.75 -1.28 -11.54
N PRO A 128 0.22 -1.52 -12.76
CA PRO A 128 -0.69 -0.58 -13.39
C PRO A 128 -1.99 -0.47 -12.58
N CYS A 129 -2.60 0.72 -12.62
CA CYS A 129 -3.86 0.96 -11.93
C CYS A 129 -4.92 1.61 -12.82
N GLU A 130 -6.18 1.27 -12.56
CA GLU A 130 -7.34 1.77 -13.30
C GLU A 130 -8.51 2.10 -12.38
N ARG A 131 -9.30 3.11 -12.76
CA ARG A 131 -10.56 3.43 -12.08
C ARG A 131 -11.57 2.34 -12.41
N MET A 132 -12.29 1.89 -11.38
CA MET A 132 -13.44 1.00 -11.56
C MET A 132 -14.65 1.77 -12.04
N GLU A 133 -15.54 1.07 -12.74
CA GLU A 133 -16.83 1.63 -13.14
C GLU A 133 -17.68 1.96 -11.91
N SER A 134 -18.62 2.90 -12.08
CA SER A 134 -19.49 3.37 -11.01
C SER A 134 -20.35 2.24 -10.44
N GLU A 135 -20.83 1.34 -11.30
CA GLU A 135 -21.65 0.19 -10.93
C GLU A 135 -20.86 -0.81 -10.07
N GLU A 136 -19.61 -1.10 -10.43
CA GLU A 136 -18.74 -1.95 -9.60
C GLU A 136 -18.47 -1.27 -8.25
N SER A 137 -18.20 0.05 -8.27
CA SER A 137 -17.94 0.81 -7.05
C SER A 137 -19.16 0.91 -6.13
N GLN A 138 -20.38 0.92 -6.71
CA GLN A 138 -21.64 0.98 -5.96
C GLN A 138 -21.82 -0.25 -5.06
N VAL A 139 -21.39 -1.43 -5.52
CA VAL A 139 -21.49 -2.69 -4.76
C VAL A 139 -20.80 -2.54 -3.40
N TYR A 140 -19.54 -2.11 -3.37
CA TYR A 140 -18.86 -1.84 -2.11
C TYR A 140 -19.44 -0.62 -1.38
N TYR A 141 -19.81 0.44 -2.11
CA TYR A 141 -20.38 1.65 -1.51
C TYR A 141 -21.62 1.35 -0.66
N ASP A 142 -22.49 0.47 -1.11
CA ASP A 142 -23.72 0.05 -0.42
C ASP A 142 -23.45 -0.71 0.88
N THR A 143 -22.30 -1.38 1.02
CA THR A 143 -21.88 -2.04 2.28
C THR A 143 -21.50 -1.05 3.37
N ARG A 144 -21.20 0.20 3.02
CA ARG A 144 -20.74 1.21 3.97
C ARG A 144 -21.90 1.74 4.80
N ILE A 145 -21.65 1.94 6.10
CA ILE A 145 -22.61 2.62 6.99
C ILE A 145 -23.03 3.97 6.38
N ARG A 146 -24.29 4.36 6.59
CA ARG A 146 -24.87 5.53 5.94
C ARG A 146 -24.03 6.81 6.13
N GLY A 147 -23.53 7.05 7.34
CA GLY A 147 -22.65 8.21 7.61
C GLY A 147 -21.37 8.21 6.78
N SER A 148 -20.80 7.05 6.46
CA SER A 148 -19.65 6.91 5.57
C SER A 148 -19.99 7.22 4.11
N ARG A 149 -21.19 6.85 3.66
CA ARG A 149 -21.70 7.20 2.32
C ARG A 149 -21.91 8.71 2.20
N VAL A 150 -22.60 9.32 3.18
CA VAL A 150 -22.76 10.79 3.29
C VAL A 150 -21.41 11.50 3.33
N GLY A 151 -20.48 11.06 4.18
CA GLY A 151 -19.17 11.67 4.31
C GLY A 151 -18.36 11.65 3.01
N ALA A 152 -18.55 10.63 2.16
CA ALA A 152 -17.92 10.58 0.84
C ALA A 152 -18.46 11.65 -0.12
N TRP A 153 -19.75 12.00 -0.03
CA TRP A 153 -20.35 13.12 -0.78
C TRP A 153 -19.94 14.49 -0.24
N ALA A 154 -19.90 14.63 1.09
CA ALA A 154 -19.62 15.91 1.74
C ALA A 154 -18.14 16.32 1.61
N SER A 155 -17.21 15.35 1.67
CA SER A 155 -15.79 15.65 1.75
C SER A 155 -15.16 15.94 0.38
N GLN A 156 -14.83 17.21 0.15
CA GLN A 156 -13.93 17.64 -0.92
C GLN A 156 -12.47 17.34 -0.52
N GLN A 157 -12.10 16.07 -0.56
CA GLN A 157 -10.82 15.59 -0.02
C GLN A 157 -9.63 16.38 -0.58
N SER A 158 -8.73 16.79 0.33
CA SER A 158 -7.52 17.58 0.06
C SER A 158 -7.72 19.07 -0.24
N LYS A 159 -8.94 19.62 -0.12
CA LYS A 159 -9.14 21.08 -0.04
C LYS A 159 -9.01 21.58 1.39
N VAL A 160 -8.45 22.78 1.55
CA VAL A 160 -8.35 23.46 2.85
C VAL A 160 -9.75 23.92 3.27
N LEU A 161 -10.18 23.48 4.45
CA LEU A 161 -11.40 23.96 5.09
C LEU A 161 -11.07 25.18 5.97
N ARG A 162 -11.98 26.14 6.08
CA ARG A 162 -11.77 27.30 6.97
C ARG A 162 -11.80 26.88 8.43
N ASP A 163 -12.79 26.05 8.79
CA ASP A 163 -13.01 25.56 10.14
C ASP A 163 -13.83 24.27 10.13
N ARG A 164 -14.11 23.75 11.34
CA ARG A 164 -14.93 22.55 11.53
C ARG A 164 -16.40 22.76 11.18
N ALA A 165 -16.95 23.96 11.37
CA ALA A 165 -18.34 24.27 11.08
C ALA A 165 -18.63 24.18 9.57
N GLU A 166 -17.65 24.51 8.73
CA GLU A 166 -17.73 24.30 7.28
C GLU A 166 -17.94 22.82 6.92
N LEU A 167 -17.20 21.90 7.57
CA LEU A 167 -17.36 20.46 7.32
C LEU A 167 -18.73 19.96 7.80
N GLU A 168 -19.16 20.38 8.99
CA GLU A 168 -20.46 20.00 9.56
C GLU A 168 -21.61 20.51 8.70
N GLY A 169 -21.50 21.72 8.14
CA GLY A 169 -22.45 22.26 7.16
C GLY A 169 -22.52 21.43 5.88
N GLN A 170 -21.37 21.07 5.30
CA GLN A 170 -21.31 20.21 4.11
C GLN A 170 -21.95 18.84 4.35
N VAL A 171 -21.75 18.25 5.53
CA VAL A 171 -22.39 16.98 5.91
C VAL A 171 -23.89 17.15 6.01
N ALA A 172 -24.37 18.19 6.73
CA ALA A 172 -25.80 18.44 6.90
C ALA A 172 -26.53 18.72 5.56
N ASP A 173 -25.88 19.40 4.62
CA ASP A 173 -26.40 19.62 3.27
C ASP A 173 -26.61 18.30 2.52
N VAL A 174 -25.63 17.40 2.60
CA VAL A 174 -25.72 16.07 1.98
C VAL A 174 -26.75 15.19 2.69
N GLU A 175 -26.85 15.26 4.02
CA GLU A 175 -27.87 14.53 4.77
C GLU A 175 -29.28 14.95 4.36
N ARG A 176 -29.54 16.26 4.24
CA ARG A 176 -30.81 16.78 3.70
C ARG A 176 -31.05 16.34 2.27
N ARG A 177 -30.02 16.39 1.41
CA ARG A 177 -30.14 16.00 0.01
C ARG A 177 -30.61 14.55 -0.16
N PHE A 178 -30.18 13.66 0.73
CA PHE A 178 -30.51 12.23 0.68
C PHE A 178 -31.46 11.80 1.80
N GLU A 179 -32.21 12.73 2.41
CA GLU A 179 -33.16 12.39 3.46
C GLU A 179 -34.22 11.41 2.93
N GLY A 180 -34.46 10.33 3.67
CA GLY A 180 -35.37 9.26 3.25
C GLY A 180 -34.84 8.34 2.13
N GLU A 181 -33.67 8.64 1.54
CA GLU A 181 -33.06 7.79 0.51
C GLU A 181 -32.24 6.66 1.16
N GLU A 182 -32.63 5.41 0.90
CA GLU A 182 -31.90 4.23 1.39
C GLU A 182 -30.68 3.92 0.52
N LYS A 183 -30.81 4.11 -0.80
CA LYS A 183 -29.78 3.84 -1.80
C LYS A 183 -29.15 5.12 -2.32
N ILE A 184 -28.20 5.63 -1.54
CA ILE A 184 -27.38 6.78 -1.95
C ILE A 184 -26.47 6.33 -3.10
N PRO A 185 -26.50 6.98 -4.28
CA PRO A 185 -25.60 6.66 -5.37
C PRO A 185 -24.16 7.04 -5.00
N VAL A 186 -23.20 6.30 -5.53
CA VAL A 186 -21.79 6.62 -5.42
C VAL A 186 -21.50 7.95 -6.13
N PRO A 187 -20.79 8.91 -5.51
CA PRO A 187 -20.39 10.13 -6.21
C PRO A 187 -19.41 9.82 -7.34
N GLU A 188 -19.52 10.51 -8.48
CA GLU A 188 -18.64 10.32 -9.67
C GLU A 188 -17.14 10.43 -9.34
N PHE A 189 -16.79 11.31 -8.40
CA PHE A 189 -15.43 11.54 -7.94
C PHE A 189 -14.97 10.54 -6.87
N TRP A 190 -15.78 9.55 -6.50
CA TRP A 190 -15.43 8.52 -5.54
C TRP A 190 -15.52 7.14 -6.21
N GLY A 191 -14.77 6.16 -5.72
CA GLY A 191 -14.91 4.78 -6.16
C GLY A 191 -13.62 3.97 -6.03
N GLY A 192 -13.64 2.81 -6.66
CA GLY A 192 -12.51 1.89 -6.67
C GLY A 192 -11.38 2.38 -7.58
N LEU A 193 -10.16 2.12 -7.16
CA LEU A 193 -8.98 2.04 -8.02
C LEU A 193 -8.42 0.63 -7.87
N ARG A 194 -8.33 -0.10 -8.98
CA ARG A 194 -7.78 -1.45 -9.05
C ARG A 194 -6.32 -1.36 -9.46
N LEU A 195 -5.44 -2.01 -8.70
CA LEU A 195 -4.08 -2.32 -9.12
C LEU A 195 -4.09 -3.73 -9.72
N GLY A 196 -3.90 -3.82 -11.03
CA GLY A 196 -4.05 -5.08 -11.77
C GLY A 196 -2.85 -5.99 -11.58
N THR A 197 -3.06 -7.30 -11.45
CA THR A 197 -1.96 -8.29 -11.31
C THR A 197 -1.34 -8.74 -12.65
N SER A 198 -2.08 -8.57 -13.74
CA SER A 198 -1.63 -8.89 -15.10
C SER A 198 -1.40 -7.62 -15.93
N ALA A 199 -0.42 -7.65 -16.83
CA ALA A 199 -0.27 -6.67 -17.90
C ALA A 199 -1.40 -6.84 -18.94
N SER A 200 -2.65 -6.58 -18.56
CA SER A 200 -3.84 -6.88 -19.37
C SER A 200 -4.26 -5.75 -20.32
N ARG A 201 -3.42 -4.71 -20.50
CA ARG A 201 -3.67 -3.66 -21.51
C ARG A 201 -2.43 -3.41 -22.35
N GLU A 202 -2.57 -3.59 -23.66
CA GLU A 202 -1.63 -3.10 -24.66
C GLU A 202 -1.35 -1.60 -24.37
N GLY A 203 -0.11 -1.28 -24.01
CA GLY A 203 0.34 0.08 -23.69
C GLY A 203 0.70 0.36 -22.23
N LEU A 204 0.35 -0.52 -21.28
CA LEU A 204 0.81 -0.45 -19.89
C LEU A 204 1.87 -1.53 -19.65
N ALA A 205 3.12 -1.21 -19.94
CA ALA A 205 4.24 -2.12 -19.68
C ALA A 205 4.45 -2.27 -18.16
N GLY A 206 4.22 -3.47 -17.63
CA GLY A 206 4.53 -3.84 -16.24
C GLY A 206 3.59 -4.95 -15.74
N ALA A 207 4.14 -6.14 -15.48
CA ALA A 207 3.43 -7.16 -14.70
C ALA A 207 3.45 -6.74 -13.24
N ALA A 208 2.38 -7.02 -12.50
CA ALA A 208 2.42 -6.71 -11.09
C ALA A 208 3.33 -7.68 -10.37
N SER A 209 4.19 -7.16 -9.50
CA SER A 209 4.95 -7.97 -8.57
C SER A 209 4.24 -7.97 -7.22
N ILE A 210 4.04 -9.17 -6.67
CA ILE A 210 3.83 -9.30 -5.23
C ILE A 210 5.15 -9.77 -4.65
N SER A 211 5.74 -8.99 -3.76
CA SER A 211 6.92 -9.42 -3.02
C SER A 211 6.67 -9.41 -1.53
N CYS A 212 7.26 -10.38 -0.84
CA CYS A 212 7.30 -10.42 0.60
C CYS A 212 8.74 -10.32 1.06
N ARG A 213 8.91 -9.49 2.09
CA ARG A 213 10.14 -9.36 2.81
C ARG A 213 9.88 -9.81 4.24
N GLU A 214 10.52 -10.91 4.59
CA GLU A 214 10.70 -11.35 5.97
C GLU A 214 12.17 -11.21 6.33
N TYR A 215 12.42 -11.02 7.61
CA TYR A 215 13.75 -10.85 8.13
C TYR A 215 14.19 -12.16 8.78
N PRO A 216 15.21 -12.83 8.23
CA PRO A 216 15.62 -14.14 8.68
C PRO A 216 16.13 -14.12 10.13
N THR A 217 15.78 -15.16 10.86
CA THR A 217 16.37 -15.55 12.13
C THR A 217 17.77 -16.11 11.91
N SER A 218 18.83 -15.38 12.25
CA SER A 218 20.15 -16.01 12.42
C SER A 218 20.28 -16.52 13.86
N SER A 219 20.55 -17.81 14.03
CA SER A 219 20.92 -18.41 15.32
C SER A 219 22.36 -18.09 15.75
N SER A 220 23.08 -17.31 14.94
CA SER A 220 24.47 -16.93 15.11
C SER A 220 24.59 -15.39 15.02
N PRO A 221 25.23 -14.73 16.02
CA PRO A 221 25.52 -13.29 15.97
C PRO A 221 26.42 -12.88 14.79
N GLU A 222 27.15 -13.81 14.18
CA GLU A 222 28.04 -13.56 13.04
C GLU A 222 27.33 -13.65 11.67
N GLU A 223 26.09 -14.16 11.63
CA GLU A 223 25.26 -14.29 10.40
C GLU A 223 24.07 -13.31 10.36
N ALA A 224 24.01 -12.36 11.29
CA ALA A 224 22.95 -11.35 11.34
C ALA A 224 23.14 -10.33 10.21
N GLY A 225 22.57 -10.56 9.02
CA GLY A 225 22.73 -9.59 7.94
C GLY A 225 21.99 -9.79 6.63
N GLY A 226 21.17 -10.83 6.46
CA GLY A 226 20.35 -10.97 5.25
C GLY A 226 18.98 -10.33 5.44
N VAL A 227 18.50 -9.53 4.49
CA VAL A 227 17.05 -9.29 4.37
C VAL A 227 16.60 -9.97 3.09
N GLY A 228 15.77 -11.01 3.20
CA GLY A 228 15.27 -11.75 2.04
C GLY A 228 14.12 -11.02 1.35
N GLU A 229 14.11 -11.02 0.02
CA GLU A 229 12.93 -10.64 -0.77
C GLU A 229 12.58 -11.81 -1.69
N LEU A 230 11.34 -12.29 -1.60
CA LEU A 230 10.80 -13.26 -2.55
C LEU A 230 9.65 -12.63 -3.32
N CYS A 231 9.69 -12.81 -4.64
CA CYS A 231 8.65 -12.34 -5.55
C CYS A 231 7.80 -13.50 -6.04
N VAL A 232 6.48 -13.33 -6.01
CA VAL A 232 5.50 -14.21 -6.66
C VAL A 232 4.93 -13.46 -7.86
N GLY A 233 4.97 -14.08 -9.05
CA GLY A 233 4.45 -13.48 -10.29
C GLY A 233 5.44 -12.67 -11.15
N GLY A 234 6.74 -12.61 -10.79
CA GLY A 234 7.79 -11.92 -11.57
C GLY A 234 9.21 -12.31 -11.13
N ARG A 235 10.24 -12.03 -11.95
CA ARG A 235 11.64 -12.48 -11.73
C ARG A 235 12.14 -12.07 -10.34
N SER A 236 12.54 -13.06 -9.55
CA SER A 236 13.16 -12.88 -8.23
C SER A 236 14.48 -12.11 -8.37
N PHE A 237 14.68 -11.04 -7.61
CA PHE A 237 15.99 -10.44 -7.37
C PHE A 237 16.38 -10.73 -5.93
N ILE A 238 17.33 -11.65 -5.76
CA ILE A 238 18.00 -11.85 -4.48
C ILE A 238 19.01 -10.70 -4.35
N GLY A 239 18.63 -9.65 -3.62
CA GLY A 239 19.49 -8.51 -3.34
C GLY A 239 20.20 -8.66 -2.00
N GLY A 240 21.36 -9.30 -2.00
CA GLY A 240 22.31 -9.28 -0.88
C GLY A 240 23.72 -9.38 -1.40
N GLU A 241 24.51 -8.30 -1.32
CA GLU A 241 25.96 -8.37 -1.49
C GLU A 241 26.54 -9.12 -0.28
N GLY A 242 26.75 -10.42 -0.45
CA GLY A 242 27.41 -11.37 0.46
C GLY A 242 28.05 -12.50 -0.37
N PRO A 243 29.05 -13.23 0.15
CA PRO A 243 30.05 -13.93 -0.65
C PRO A 243 29.47 -15.06 -1.54
N PRO A 244 30.14 -15.42 -2.64
CA PRO A 244 29.54 -16.09 -3.79
C PRO A 244 29.47 -17.61 -3.59
N TYR A 245 28.51 -18.10 -2.82
CA TYR A 245 28.23 -19.53 -2.76
C TYR A 245 26.74 -19.77 -2.65
N MET A 246 26.03 -19.66 -3.78
CA MET A 246 24.85 -20.48 -4.08
C MET A 246 24.42 -20.23 -5.54
N ARG A 247 25.17 -20.79 -6.49
CA ARG A 247 24.60 -21.13 -7.80
C ARG A 247 23.90 -22.47 -7.64
N ARG A 248 22.66 -22.59 -8.11
CA ARG A 248 22.01 -23.90 -8.30
C ARG A 248 22.87 -24.75 -9.25
N PRO A 249 22.96 -26.07 -9.04
CA PRO A 249 23.41 -26.97 -10.10
C PRO A 249 22.47 -26.81 -11.29
N SER A 250 23.07 -26.60 -12.46
CA SER A 250 22.39 -26.68 -13.75
C SER A 250 22.06 -28.14 -14.06
N ASP A 251 20.79 -28.42 -14.35
CA ASP A 251 20.41 -29.49 -15.27
C ASP A 251 20.41 -28.94 -16.71
#